data_AF-A0A6I3FJU9-F1
#
_entry.id   AF-A0A6I3FJU9-F1
#
_cell.length_a   1.000
_cell.length_b   1.000
_cell.length_c   1.000
_cell.angle_alpha   90.00
_cell.angle_beta   90.00
_cell.angle_gamma   90.00
#
_symmetry.space_group_name_H-M   'P 1'
#
loop_
_entity.id
_entity.type
_entity.pdbx_description
1 polymer ?
#
loop_
_entity_poly.entity_id
_entity_poly.type
_entity_poly.pdbx_seq_one_letter_code
_entity_poly.pdbx_strand_id
1 'polypeptide(L)'
;MSSTSDDARNSIVIHGHVSATPELFATIFGARASNESDVEADGAIFAINPSAGVDAETINLWKSYDDVQMPRMVIVTVLDGMELDFDDAVMVGSRVFDPLVTPYLVLHGDSGTPIGTISLQDLSTVDYSTTPPTIGQGDDELVQLVEEFRSEYLESTEEFGAGSFAAGLIFPAIPINPTNGLGIDIAKTYLQELPRRD
;
A
#
# COMPACT_ATOMS: atom_id res chain seq x y z
N MET A 1 -8.21 -35.20 -20.57
CA MET A 1 -8.83 -33.89 -20.32
C MET A 1 -8.14 -33.32 -19.10
N SER A 2 -7.13 -32.48 -19.32
CA SER A 2 -6.51 -31.71 -18.24
C SER A 2 -7.04 -30.31 -18.42
N SER A 3 -8.08 -29.94 -17.67
CA SER A 3 -8.44 -28.53 -17.53
C SER A 3 -7.27 -27.89 -16.80
N THR A 4 -6.42 -27.21 -17.54
CA THR A 4 -5.60 -26.15 -16.96
C THR A 4 -6.60 -25.11 -16.49
N SER A 5 -6.88 -25.10 -15.18
CA SER A 5 -7.33 -23.88 -14.53
C SER A 5 -6.20 -22.89 -14.78
N ASP A 6 -6.30 -22.09 -15.84
CA ASP A 6 -5.61 -20.81 -15.85
C ASP A 6 -6.13 -20.11 -14.61
N ASP A 7 -5.31 -20.12 -13.56
CA ASP A 7 -5.54 -19.40 -12.32
C ASP A 7 -5.75 -17.95 -12.75
N ALA A 8 -7.00 -17.51 -12.79
CA ALA A 8 -7.37 -16.15 -13.12
C ALA A 8 -6.62 -15.21 -12.18
N ARG A 9 -5.51 -14.65 -12.67
CA ARG A 9 -4.71 -13.67 -11.96
C ARG A 9 -5.22 -12.30 -12.35
N ASN A 10 -5.47 -11.49 -11.34
CA ASN A 10 -5.89 -10.11 -11.52
C ASN A 10 -4.83 -9.37 -12.34
N SER A 11 -5.29 -8.64 -13.36
CA SER A 11 -4.47 -7.73 -14.15
C SER A 11 -4.22 -6.48 -13.35
N ILE A 12 -3.02 -6.34 -12.78
CA ILE A 12 -2.62 -5.18 -11.99
C ILE A 12 -1.64 -4.32 -12.79
N VAL A 13 -1.87 -3.01 -12.79
CA VAL A 13 -0.94 -2.02 -13.35
C VAL A 13 -0.24 -1.24 -12.24
N ILE A 14 1.04 -0.95 -12.40
CA ILE A 14 1.83 -0.16 -11.45
C ILE A 14 2.30 1.14 -12.12
N HIS A 15 2.05 2.26 -11.45
CA HIS A 15 2.48 3.59 -11.84
C HIS A 15 3.43 4.17 -10.80
N GLY A 16 4.24 5.15 -11.20
CA GLY A 16 5.11 5.89 -10.30
C GLY A 16 6.34 6.41 -11.02
N HIS A 17 6.94 7.46 -10.45
CA HIS A 17 8.20 7.99 -10.95
C HIS A 17 9.32 6.92 -10.86
N VAL A 18 10.32 6.98 -11.75
CA VAL A 18 11.42 6.00 -11.80
C VAL A 18 12.18 5.86 -10.47
N SER A 19 12.22 6.91 -9.65
CA SER A 19 12.83 6.86 -8.31
C SER A 19 12.10 5.95 -7.32
N ALA A 20 10.82 5.64 -7.56
CA ALA A 20 10.03 4.68 -6.80
C ALA A 20 10.15 3.25 -7.35
N THR A 21 10.92 3.04 -8.42
CA THR A 21 11.23 1.71 -8.99
C THR A 21 9.98 0.85 -9.29
N PRO A 22 8.98 1.35 -10.04
CA PRO A 22 7.75 0.61 -10.31
C PRO A 22 7.99 -0.79 -10.92
N GLU A 23 9.07 -0.96 -11.69
CA GLU A 23 9.43 -2.26 -12.28
C GLU A 23 9.83 -3.34 -11.26
N LEU A 24 10.43 -2.93 -10.15
CA LEU A 24 10.73 -3.84 -9.04
C LEU A 24 9.42 -4.38 -8.45
N PHE A 25 8.47 -3.48 -8.18
CA PHE A 25 7.17 -3.85 -7.65
C PHE A 25 6.33 -4.66 -8.65
N ALA A 26 6.44 -4.37 -9.95
CA ALA A 26 5.80 -5.17 -10.99
C ALA A 26 6.26 -6.63 -10.91
N THR A 27 7.57 -6.84 -10.68
CA THR A 27 8.13 -8.18 -10.48
C THR A 27 7.64 -8.82 -9.17
N ILE A 28 7.61 -8.07 -8.06
CA ILE A 28 7.19 -8.58 -6.73
C ILE A 28 5.72 -9.02 -6.70
N PHE A 29 4.85 -8.26 -7.38
CA PHE A 29 3.41 -8.48 -7.39
C PHE A 29 2.91 -9.29 -8.60
N GLY A 30 3.78 -9.60 -9.57
CA GLY A 30 3.37 -10.23 -10.82
C GLY A 30 2.46 -9.33 -11.66
N ALA A 31 2.71 -8.03 -11.61
CA ALA A 31 1.96 -6.95 -12.25
C ALA A 31 2.74 -6.38 -13.45
N ARG A 32 2.18 -5.35 -14.11
CA ARG A 32 2.83 -4.63 -15.21
C ARG A 32 3.06 -3.18 -14.83
N ALA A 33 4.29 -2.68 -14.91
CA ALA A 33 4.53 -1.25 -14.80
C ALA A 33 4.10 -0.54 -16.10
N SER A 34 3.57 0.67 -15.98
CA SER A 34 3.16 1.46 -17.14
C SER A 34 3.19 2.96 -16.85
N ASN A 35 3.46 3.73 -17.89
CA ASN A 35 3.28 5.19 -17.89
C ASN A 35 1.99 5.60 -18.62
N GLU A 36 1.14 4.64 -18.97
CA GLU A 36 -0.15 4.85 -19.63
C GLU A 36 -1.26 4.25 -18.76
N SER A 37 -2.43 4.88 -18.76
CA SER A 37 -3.60 4.37 -18.06
C SER A 37 -4.11 3.10 -18.73
N ASP A 38 -4.43 2.07 -17.95
CA ASP A 38 -5.03 0.82 -18.41
C ASP A 38 -6.36 0.61 -17.70
N VAL A 39 -7.42 1.21 -18.22
CA VAL A 39 -8.77 1.15 -17.61
C VAL A 39 -9.37 -0.25 -17.62
N GLU A 40 -8.78 -1.17 -18.37
CA GLU A 40 -9.19 -2.57 -18.40
C GLU A 40 -8.52 -3.40 -17.29
N ALA A 41 -7.56 -2.84 -16.54
CA ALA A 41 -6.95 -3.50 -15.38
C ALA A 41 -7.97 -3.69 -14.24
N ASP A 42 -7.74 -4.70 -13.40
CA ASP A 42 -8.59 -4.99 -12.23
C ASP A 42 -8.26 -4.08 -11.03
N GLY A 43 -7.10 -3.43 -11.06
CA GLY A 43 -6.67 -2.44 -10.08
C GLY A 43 -5.31 -1.83 -10.42
N ALA A 44 -4.98 -0.73 -9.77
CA ALA A 44 -3.72 -0.03 -9.95
C ALA A 44 -2.98 0.22 -8.64
N ILE A 45 -1.64 0.15 -8.69
CA ILE A 45 -0.74 0.48 -7.60
C ILE A 45 0.06 1.72 -7.97
N PHE A 46 0.13 2.69 -7.08
CA PHE A 46 0.94 3.89 -7.22
C PHE A 46 2.14 3.83 -6.28
N ALA A 47 3.33 3.60 -6.84
CA ALA A 47 4.57 3.55 -6.10
C ALA A 47 5.12 4.96 -5.87
N ILE A 48 5.39 5.29 -4.61
CA ILE A 48 5.97 6.57 -4.19
C ILE A 48 7.31 6.32 -3.52
N ASN A 49 8.29 7.14 -3.90
CA ASN A 49 9.51 7.35 -3.14
C ASN A 49 9.38 8.67 -2.37
N PRO A 50 9.28 8.64 -1.03
CA PRO A 50 9.15 9.82 -0.18
C PRO A 50 10.15 10.93 -0.50
N SER A 51 11.40 10.57 -0.83
CA SER A 51 12.48 11.53 -1.09
C SER A 51 12.39 12.26 -2.44
N ALA A 52 11.53 11.80 -3.36
CA ALA A 52 11.43 12.34 -4.72
C ALA A 52 10.12 13.07 -5.02
N GLY A 53 9.15 13.01 -4.11
CA GLY A 53 7.80 13.52 -4.34
C GLY A 53 7.04 12.74 -5.43
N VAL A 54 5.92 13.31 -5.89
CA VAL A 54 5.07 12.73 -6.94
C VAL A 54 5.07 13.67 -8.15
N ASP A 55 5.36 13.14 -9.34
CA ASP A 55 5.37 13.92 -10.57
C ASP A 55 3.96 14.13 -11.15
N ALA A 56 3.85 15.11 -12.06
CA ALA A 56 2.57 15.46 -12.68
C ALA A 56 1.97 14.33 -13.54
N GLU A 57 2.82 13.48 -14.13
CA GLU A 57 2.38 12.35 -14.95
C GLU A 57 1.66 11.30 -14.10
N THR A 58 2.24 10.94 -12.95
CA THR A 58 1.67 10.03 -11.96
C THR A 58 0.34 10.58 -11.41
N ILE A 59 0.25 11.89 -11.14
CA ILE A 59 -0.99 12.55 -10.70
C ILE A 59 -2.08 12.48 -11.79
N ASN A 60 -1.71 12.64 -13.06
CA ASN A 60 -2.67 12.54 -14.16
C ASN A 60 -3.15 11.10 -14.36
N LEU A 61 -2.26 10.11 -14.23
CA LEU A 61 -2.61 8.69 -14.25
C LEU A 61 -3.58 8.35 -13.12
N TRP A 62 -3.35 8.86 -11.90
CA TRP A 62 -4.28 8.69 -10.79
C TRP A 62 -5.69 9.11 -11.17
N LYS A 63 -5.87 10.34 -11.64
CA LYS A 63 -7.19 10.91 -11.99
C LYS A 63 -7.85 10.22 -13.18
N SER A 64 -7.07 9.64 -14.08
CA SER A 64 -7.60 8.97 -15.28
C SER A 64 -8.53 7.79 -14.98
N TYR A 65 -8.46 7.28 -13.76
CA TYR A 65 -9.22 6.13 -13.31
C TYR A 65 -10.54 6.49 -12.58
N ASP A 66 -10.82 7.76 -12.34
CA ASP A 66 -11.96 8.22 -11.52
C ASP A 66 -13.30 7.83 -12.15
N ASP A 67 -13.42 7.99 -13.46
CA ASP A 67 -14.65 7.69 -14.21
C ASP A 67 -15.05 6.21 -14.15
N VAL A 68 -14.08 5.31 -13.94
CA VAL A 68 -14.30 3.85 -13.83
C VAL A 68 -14.23 3.35 -12.39
N GLN A 69 -14.05 4.24 -11.42
CA GLN A 69 -13.89 3.92 -10.00
C GLN A 69 -12.89 2.78 -9.77
N MET A 70 -11.75 2.80 -10.48
CA MET A 70 -10.79 1.71 -10.39
C MET A 70 -10.26 1.57 -8.95
N PRO A 71 -10.23 0.36 -8.37
CA PRO A 71 -9.53 0.10 -7.12
C PRO A 71 -8.06 0.47 -7.22
N ARG A 72 -7.62 1.33 -6.32
CA ARG A 72 -6.29 1.93 -6.34
C ARG A 72 -5.67 1.94 -4.96
N MET A 73 -4.38 1.63 -4.86
CA MET A 73 -3.62 1.77 -3.61
C MET A 73 -2.31 2.49 -3.87
N VAL A 74 -1.77 3.08 -2.81
CA VAL A 74 -0.43 3.68 -2.80
C VAL A 74 0.51 2.75 -2.05
N ILE A 75 1.68 2.47 -2.61
CA ILE A 75 2.78 1.85 -1.87
C ILE A 75 3.87 2.88 -1.67
N VAL A 76 4.31 3.06 -0.44
CA VAL A 76 5.32 4.02 -0.06
C VAL A 76 6.58 3.26 0.31
N THR A 77 7.65 3.49 -0.44
CA THR A 77 8.93 2.84 -0.14
C THR A 77 9.46 3.36 1.19
N VAL A 78 9.79 2.46 2.12
CA VAL A 78 10.40 2.78 3.43
C VAL A 78 11.75 2.09 3.57
N LEU A 79 12.83 2.88 3.60
CA LEU A 79 14.21 2.39 3.63
C LEU A 79 14.98 3.01 4.80
N ASP A 80 16.07 2.32 5.17
CA ASP A 80 17.00 2.82 6.19
C ASP A 80 17.63 4.15 5.76
N GLY A 81 17.64 5.13 6.67
CA GLY A 81 18.26 6.44 6.44
C GLY A 81 17.51 7.37 5.49
N MET A 82 16.23 7.12 5.18
CA MET A 82 15.41 8.11 4.48
C MET A 82 15.09 9.30 5.38
N GLU A 83 15.02 10.49 4.79
CA GLU A 83 14.73 11.73 5.52
C GLU A 83 13.24 11.94 5.80
N LEU A 84 12.35 11.38 4.97
CA LEU A 84 10.91 11.56 5.09
C LEU A 84 10.28 10.27 5.62
N ASP A 85 9.56 10.41 6.74
CA ASP A 85 8.82 9.33 7.37
C ASP A 85 7.60 8.92 6.54
N PHE A 86 7.06 7.74 6.85
CA PHE A 86 5.96 7.16 6.09
C PHE A 86 4.67 7.99 6.15
N ASP A 87 4.26 8.42 7.34
CA ASP A 87 3.07 9.23 7.58
C ASP A 87 3.16 10.61 6.92
N ASP A 88 4.34 11.23 6.94
CA ASP A 88 4.60 12.47 6.19
C ASP A 88 4.45 12.26 4.67
N ALA A 89 4.95 11.16 4.14
CA ALA A 89 4.78 10.82 2.72
C ALA A 89 3.30 10.59 2.36
N VAL A 90 2.52 9.96 3.25
CA VAL A 90 1.07 9.80 3.08
C VAL A 90 0.35 11.14 3.10
N MET A 91 0.74 12.06 3.99
CA MET A 91 0.20 13.42 4.02
C MET A 91 0.47 14.16 2.70
N VAL A 92 1.66 14.00 2.10
CA VAL A 92 1.96 14.57 0.78
C VAL A 92 1.13 13.91 -0.32
N GLY A 93 1.02 12.58 -0.30
CA GLY A 93 0.20 11.81 -1.24
C GLY A 93 -1.26 12.26 -1.23
N SER A 94 -1.86 12.42 -0.05
CA SER A 94 -3.24 12.85 0.14
C SER A 94 -3.53 14.28 -0.35
N ARG A 95 -2.49 15.11 -0.57
CA ARG A 95 -2.64 16.45 -1.15
C ARG A 95 -2.67 16.45 -2.67
N VAL A 96 -2.06 15.46 -3.32
CA VAL A 96 -1.88 15.42 -4.78
C VAL A 96 -2.79 14.39 -5.46
N PHE A 97 -3.17 13.34 -4.73
CA PHE A 97 -4.18 12.36 -5.10
C PHE A 97 -5.51 12.67 -4.41
N ASP A 98 -6.29 11.64 -4.10
CA ASP A 98 -7.42 11.68 -3.17
C ASP A 98 -6.94 11.42 -1.73
N PRO A 99 -7.79 11.71 -0.71
CA PRO A 99 -7.49 11.35 0.67
C PRO A 99 -7.13 9.87 0.80
N LEU A 100 -5.91 9.60 1.29
CA LEU A 100 -5.42 8.25 1.51
C LEU A 100 -5.79 7.76 2.90
N VAL A 101 -5.98 6.46 3.03
CA VAL A 101 -6.23 5.78 4.32
C VAL A 101 -4.97 5.06 4.75
N THR A 102 -4.62 5.14 6.03
CA THR A 102 -3.38 4.55 6.58
C THR A 102 -3.67 3.36 7.48
N PRO A 103 -3.88 2.15 6.95
CA PRO A 103 -4.23 0.98 7.76
C PRO A 103 -3.08 0.46 8.65
N TYR A 104 -1.83 0.80 8.32
CA TYR A 104 -0.64 0.35 9.04
C TYR A 104 0.37 1.48 9.22
N LEU A 105 1.04 1.52 10.37
CA LEU A 105 2.21 2.38 10.61
C LEU A 105 3.49 1.54 10.65
N VAL A 106 4.63 2.21 10.44
CA VAL A 106 5.96 1.58 10.42
C VAL A 106 6.54 1.53 11.83
N LEU A 107 7.07 0.37 12.21
CA LEU A 107 7.86 0.17 13.42
C LEU A 107 9.35 0.18 13.07
N HIS A 108 10.11 0.96 13.82
CA HIS A 108 11.55 1.09 13.69
C HIS A 108 12.25 0.29 14.79
N GLY A 109 13.33 -0.40 14.43
CA GLY A 109 14.19 -1.08 15.40
C GLY A 109 15.12 -0.11 16.11
N ASP A 110 15.95 -0.61 17.01
CA ASP A 110 16.90 0.19 17.80
C ASP A 110 17.87 1.03 16.95
N SER A 111 18.16 0.59 15.71
CA SER A 111 19.00 1.32 14.76
C SER A 111 18.28 2.42 13.99
N GLY A 112 16.97 2.60 14.20
CA GLY A 112 16.12 3.47 13.38
C GLY A 112 15.69 2.84 12.04
N THR A 113 16.04 1.58 11.79
CA THR A 113 15.70 0.90 10.54
C THR A 113 14.24 0.43 10.55
N PRO A 114 13.48 0.57 9.45
CA PRO A 114 12.10 0.08 9.39
C PRO A 114 12.09 -1.46 9.37
N ILE A 115 11.66 -2.07 10.47
CA ILE A 115 11.66 -3.53 10.65
C ILE A 115 10.26 -4.13 10.76
N GLY A 116 9.25 -3.32 11.06
CA GLY A 116 7.93 -3.85 11.38
C GLY A 116 6.78 -2.97 10.96
N THR A 117 5.58 -3.48 11.16
CA THR A 117 4.32 -2.72 11.04
C THR A 117 3.45 -2.93 12.26
N ILE A 118 2.60 -1.96 12.55
CA ILE A 118 1.45 -2.10 13.46
C ILE A 118 0.16 -1.84 12.68
N SER A 119 -0.82 -2.74 12.82
CA SER A 119 -2.18 -2.62 12.28
C SER A 119 -2.99 -1.65 13.14
N LEU A 120 -3.60 -0.63 12.53
CA LEU A 120 -4.48 0.29 13.23
C LEU A 120 -5.86 -0.31 13.53
N GLN A 121 -6.25 -1.38 12.82
CA GLN A 121 -7.50 -2.09 13.05
C GLN A 121 -7.52 -2.79 14.41
N ASP A 122 -6.48 -3.59 14.69
CA ASP A 122 -6.45 -4.55 15.79
C ASP A 122 -5.17 -4.50 16.65
N LEU A 123 -4.29 -3.52 16.40
CA LEU A 123 -3.04 -3.31 17.13
C LEU A 123 -2.06 -4.49 17.06
N SER A 124 -2.27 -5.41 16.13
CA SER A 124 -1.31 -6.48 15.83
C SER A 124 -0.03 -5.90 15.24
N THR A 125 1.10 -6.49 15.62
CA THR A 125 2.41 -6.11 15.10
C THR A 125 3.02 -7.24 14.27
N VAL A 126 3.80 -6.88 13.25
CA VAL A 126 4.58 -7.82 12.46
C VAL A 126 6.02 -7.34 12.41
N ASP A 127 6.96 -8.17 12.85
CA ASP A 127 8.40 -7.93 12.77
C ASP A 127 9.01 -8.73 11.61
N TYR A 128 9.42 -8.02 10.55
CA TYR A 128 10.03 -8.57 9.34
C TYR A 128 11.55 -8.74 9.47
N SER A 129 12.16 -8.40 10.61
CA SER A 129 13.58 -8.73 10.87
C SER A 129 13.79 -10.22 11.15
N THR A 130 12.72 -10.96 11.48
CA THR A 130 12.75 -12.41 11.70
C THR A 130 12.26 -13.19 10.48
N THR A 131 12.61 -14.48 10.41
CA THR A 131 12.14 -15.38 9.35
C THR A 131 11.63 -16.70 9.94
N PRO A 132 10.32 -17.01 9.85
CA PRO A 132 9.24 -16.16 9.32
C PRO A 132 9.06 -14.87 10.15
N PRO A 133 8.36 -13.85 9.61
CA PRO A 133 8.02 -12.65 10.38
C PRO A 133 7.30 -13.01 11.68
N THR A 134 7.68 -12.35 12.77
CA THR A 134 7.10 -12.59 14.09
C THR A 134 5.86 -11.73 14.25
N ILE A 135 4.74 -12.36 14.63
CA ILE A 135 3.47 -11.68 14.86
C ILE A 135 3.30 -11.46 16.36
N GLY A 136 2.93 -10.25 16.75
CA GLY A 136 2.72 -9.85 18.13
C GLY A 136 1.53 -8.91 18.30
N GLN A 137 1.55 -8.19 19.40
CA GLN A 137 0.58 -7.16 19.77
C GLN A 137 1.34 -5.95 20.29
N GLY A 138 0.82 -4.75 20.03
CA GLY A 138 1.35 -3.53 20.60
C GLY A 138 1.24 -3.54 22.13
N ASP A 139 2.28 -3.04 22.80
CA ASP A 139 2.24 -2.77 24.23
C ASP A 139 1.55 -1.43 24.52
N ASP A 140 1.32 -1.12 25.81
CA ASP A 140 0.59 0.09 26.20
C ASP A 140 1.23 1.38 25.67
N GLU A 141 2.57 1.43 25.58
CA GLU A 141 3.31 2.59 25.05
C GLU A 141 3.06 2.76 23.56
N LEU A 142 3.19 1.68 22.79
CA LEU A 142 2.94 1.69 21.35
C LEU A 142 1.46 1.98 21.04
N VAL A 143 0.53 1.42 21.81
CA VAL A 143 -0.90 1.67 21.66
C VAL A 143 -1.23 3.14 21.89
N GLN A 144 -0.65 3.76 22.91
CA GLN A 144 -0.83 5.18 23.18
C GLN A 144 -0.24 6.05 22.05
N LEU A 145 0.91 5.65 21.49
CA LEU A 145 1.57 6.39 20.41
C LEU A 145 0.71 6.46 19.14
N VAL A 146 -0.05 5.41 18.84
CA VAL A 146 -0.83 5.30 17.59
C VAL A 146 -2.31 5.67 17.76
N GLU A 147 -2.73 6.15 18.94
CA GLU A 147 -4.15 6.36 19.28
C GLU A 147 -4.86 7.34 18.32
N GLU A 148 -4.19 8.44 17.95
CA GLU A 148 -4.76 9.45 17.04
C GLU A 148 -4.93 8.89 15.63
N PHE A 149 -3.87 8.31 15.05
CA PHE A 149 -3.92 7.65 13.75
C PHE A 149 -4.96 6.53 13.70
N ARG A 150 -5.08 5.77 14.79
CA ARG A 150 -6.08 4.71 14.91
C ARG A 150 -7.49 5.26 14.90
N SER A 151 -7.74 6.35 15.62
CA SER A 151 -9.06 6.98 15.65
C SER A 151 -9.45 7.46 14.26
N GLU A 152 -8.55 8.14 13.56
CA GLU A 152 -8.75 8.58 12.16
C GLU A 152 -9.03 7.39 11.21
N TYR A 153 -8.23 6.33 11.31
CA TYR A 153 -8.42 5.13 10.49
C TYR A 153 -9.76 4.42 10.73
N LEU A 154 -10.19 4.31 11.98
CA LEU A 154 -11.46 3.67 12.32
C LEU A 154 -12.65 4.49 11.87
N GLU A 155 -12.60 5.83 12.00
CA GLU A 155 -13.65 6.71 11.46
C GLU A 155 -13.80 6.54 9.95
N SER A 156 -12.68 6.51 9.21
CA SER A 156 -12.69 6.23 7.76
C SER A 156 -13.28 4.85 7.44
N THR A 157 -12.92 3.82 8.21
CA THR A 157 -13.40 2.45 7.99
C THR A 157 -14.90 2.32 8.28
N GLU A 158 -15.40 3.01 9.30
CA GLU A 158 -16.84 3.05 9.63
C GLU A 158 -17.67 3.73 8.54
N GLU A 159 -17.13 4.76 7.89
CA GLU A 159 -17.82 5.49 6.81
C GLU A 159 -18.06 4.62 5.56
N PHE A 160 -17.03 3.87 5.12
CA PHE A 160 -17.09 3.14 3.84
C PHE A 160 -17.38 1.63 3.97
N GLY A 161 -17.11 1.04 5.13
CA GLY A 161 -17.36 -0.38 5.41
C GLY A 161 -16.45 -1.36 4.67
N ALA A 162 -16.76 -2.66 4.80
CA ALA A 162 -15.99 -3.74 4.19
C ALA A 162 -16.11 -3.76 2.65
N GLY A 163 -15.02 -4.10 1.96
CA GLY A 163 -14.96 -4.16 0.49
C GLY A 163 -14.86 -2.79 -0.19
N SER A 164 -14.73 -1.71 0.58
CA SER A 164 -14.57 -0.34 0.08
C SER A 164 -13.34 -0.16 -0.80
N PHE A 165 -12.25 -0.89 -0.55
CA PHE A 165 -11.09 -0.89 -1.44
C PHE A 165 -11.42 -1.47 -2.82
N ALA A 166 -11.99 -2.67 -2.88
CA ALA A 166 -12.37 -3.32 -4.13
C ALA A 166 -13.48 -2.58 -4.89
N ALA A 167 -14.22 -1.71 -4.21
CA ALA A 167 -15.19 -0.80 -4.81
C ALA A 167 -14.60 0.55 -5.27
N GLY A 168 -13.30 0.80 -5.05
CA GLY A 168 -12.65 2.07 -5.41
C GLY A 168 -13.11 3.26 -4.58
N LEU A 169 -13.57 3.03 -3.34
CA LEU A 169 -14.08 4.06 -2.43
C LEU A 169 -13.04 4.54 -1.42
N ILE A 170 -12.08 3.68 -1.07
CA ILE A 170 -10.93 4.04 -0.23
C ILE A 170 -9.63 3.73 -0.94
N PHE A 171 -8.60 4.48 -0.60
CA PHE A 171 -7.28 4.40 -1.22
C PHE A 171 -6.22 4.14 -0.14
N PRO A 172 -5.91 2.86 0.15
CA PRO A 172 -4.96 2.54 1.21
C PRO A 172 -3.53 2.92 0.80
N ALA A 173 -2.79 3.50 1.73
CA ALA A 173 -1.36 3.71 1.64
C ALA A 173 -0.62 2.66 2.49
N ILE A 174 0.26 1.87 1.86
CA ILE A 174 0.95 0.74 2.48
C ILE A 174 2.46 1.02 2.52
N PRO A 175 3.13 0.94 3.69
CA PRO A 175 4.57 1.03 3.75
C PRO A 175 5.19 -0.25 3.18
N ILE A 176 6.21 -0.13 2.31
CA ILE A 176 6.91 -1.27 1.74
C ILE A 176 8.41 -1.11 1.82
N ASN A 177 9.10 -2.14 2.31
CA ASN A 177 10.55 -2.27 2.19
C ASN A 177 10.88 -3.55 1.39
N PRO A 178 11.31 -3.43 0.13
CA PRO A 178 11.63 -4.61 -0.69
C PRO A 178 12.86 -5.38 -0.19
N THR A 179 13.67 -4.81 0.69
CA THR A 179 14.90 -5.44 1.20
C THR A 179 14.62 -6.52 2.24
N ASN A 180 13.67 -6.28 3.15
CA ASN A 180 13.27 -7.24 4.21
C ASN A 180 11.87 -7.82 4.00
N GLY A 181 11.12 -7.32 3.02
CA GLY A 181 9.79 -7.80 2.67
C GLY A 181 8.63 -7.14 3.42
N LEU A 182 8.91 -6.13 4.25
CA LEU A 182 7.90 -5.36 4.99
C LEU A 182 6.77 -4.91 4.05
N GLY A 183 5.53 -5.21 4.43
CA GLY A 183 4.30 -4.75 3.78
C GLY A 183 3.98 -5.36 2.42
N ILE A 184 4.82 -6.26 1.89
CA ILE A 184 4.53 -6.95 0.62
C ILE A 184 3.31 -7.88 0.79
N ASP A 185 3.20 -8.58 1.91
CA ASP A 185 2.08 -9.43 2.29
C ASP A 185 0.80 -8.62 2.52
N ILE A 186 0.91 -7.44 3.14
CA ILE A 186 -0.20 -6.51 3.34
C ILE A 186 -0.77 -6.05 1.99
N ALA A 187 0.08 -5.55 1.08
CA ALA A 187 -0.36 -5.13 -0.25
C ALA A 187 -0.99 -6.31 -1.03
N LYS A 188 -0.40 -7.51 -0.93
CA LYS A 188 -0.99 -8.73 -1.52
C LYS A 188 -2.35 -9.08 -0.95
N THR A 189 -2.60 -8.82 0.33
CA THR A 189 -3.91 -9.06 0.96
C THR A 189 -4.98 -8.17 0.34
N TYR A 190 -4.70 -6.87 0.17
CA TYR A 190 -5.61 -5.97 -0.55
C TYR A 190 -5.85 -6.41 -2.00
N LEU A 191 -4.79 -6.79 -2.73
CA LEU A 191 -4.94 -7.26 -4.12
C LEU A 191 -5.81 -8.53 -4.25
N GLN A 192 -5.93 -9.33 -3.18
CA GLN A 192 -6.81 -10.52 -3.17
C GLN A 192 -8.29 -10.17 -3.00
N GLU A 193 -8.63 -8.96 -2.55
CA GLU A 193 -10.01 -8.49 -2.46
C GLU A 193 -10.60 -8.13 -3.84
N LEU A 194 -9.72 -7.85 -4.80
CA LEU A 194 -10.12 -7.48 -6.16
C LEU A 194 -10.81 -8.65 -6.86
N PRO A 195 -11.89 -8.39 -7.62
CA PRO A 195 -12.63 -9.44 -8.31
C PRO A 195 -11.73 -10.17 -9.30
N ARG A 196 -11.79 -11.51 -9.29
CA ARG A 196 -11.10 -12.33 -10.28
C ARG A 196 -11.91 -12.35 -11.57
N ARG A 197 -11.25 -12.21 -12.72
CA ARG A 197 -11.90 -12.42 -14.02
C ARG A 197 -12.16 -13.92 -14.22
N ASP A 198 -13.40 -14.30 -14.53
CA ASP A 198 -13.75 -15.68 -14.92
C ASP A 198 -13.21 -16.07 -16.31
#